data_AF-A0A220UGT0-F1
#
_entry.id   AF-A0A220UGT0-F1
#
_cell.length_a   1.000
_cell.length_b   1.000
_cell.length_c   1.000
_cell.angle_alpha   90.00
_cell.angle_beta   90.00
_cell.angle_gamma   90.00
#
_symmetry.space_group_name_H-M   'P 1'
#
loop_
_entity.id
_entity.type
_entity.pdbx_description
1 polymer ?
#
loop_
_entity_poly.entity_id
_entity_poly.type
_entity_poly.pdbx_seq_one_letter_code
_entity_poly.pdbx_strand_id
1 'polypeptide(L)'
;MPDRDVPPPAPRRTRAGEVVVGPTVRARYVPAALIGLPLVAVLLSTFAGAGIQQWRSSRLRAGHDGMLEQLLAPAWAQLLLGAVLLWGLLALWALIPLVLTHRVVLLDERAGTLALRRGLRIADRAPLSQVRYATGDSERGGVALIGLEKGGARGEGEALRQWVVPESGWDDAAFDGLRTLQTAAGLRPAPPRAVLVRESRRIHRERNHRELAARLGMPWREEYVRDEAAFRDEFDRIRRMLGGKEQRRDEDPRP
;
A
#
# COMPACT_ATOMS: atom_id res chain seq x y z
N MET A 1 -13.29 14.67 -22.39
CA MET A 1 -13.28 15.47 -21.15
C MET A 1 -11.84 15.88 -20.91
N PRO A 2 -11.53 17.17 -20.74
CA PRO A 2 -10.18 17.58 -20.36
C PRO A 2 -9.89 17.00 -18.97
N ASP A 3 -8.72 16.37 -18.83
CA ASP A 3 -8.15 15.97 -17.55
C ASP A 3 -8.28 17.15 -16.59
N ARG A 4 -9.04 16.98 -15.50
CA ARG A 4 -8.95 17.91 -14.37
C ARG A 4 -7.47 17.98 -14.00
N ASP A 5 -6.96 19.18 -13.80
CA ASP A 5 -5.65 19.46 -13.22
C ASP A 5 -5.54 18.76 -11.86
N VAL A 6 -5.25 17.45 -11.89
CA VAL A 6 -4.79 16.73 -10.72
C VAL A 6 -3.39 17.27 -10.53
N PRO A 7 -3.13 18.06 -9.47
CA PRO A 7 -1.79 18.57 -9.24
C PRO A 7 -0.84 17.36 -9.25
N PRO A 8 0.32 17.48 -9.93
CA PRO A 8 1.25 16.39 -10.02
C PRO A 8 1.56 15.90 -8.60
N PRO A 9 1.61 14.58 -8.38
CA PRO A 9 1.81 14.04 -7.06
C PRO A 9 3.09 14.66 -6.47
N ALA A 10 2.95 15.11 -5.23
CA ALA A 10 3.96 15.87 -4.52
C ALA A 10 4.34 15.14 -3.23
N PRO A 11 5.60 15.23 -2.79
CA PRO A 11 6.04 14.60 -1.55
C PRO A 11 5.25 15.16 -0.36
N ARG A 12 4.88 14.30 0.58
CA ARG A 12 4.24 14.77 1.82
C ARG A 12 5.25 15.49 2.70
N ARG A 13 4.79 16.52 3.41
CA ARG A 13 5.61 17.31 4.33
C ARG A 13 5.05 17.31 5.75
N THR A 14 5.93 17.39 6.74
CA THR A 14 5.55 17.67 8.15
C THR A 14 5.16 19.14 8.30
N ARG A 15 4.58 19.51 9.46
CA ARG A 15 4.27 20.92 9.77
C ARG A 15 5.53 21.80 9.81
N ALA A 16 6.69 21.21 10.08
CA ALA A 16 7.99 21.90 10.06
C ALA A 16 8.56 22.04 8.63
N GLY A 17 7.90 21.47 7.62
CA GLY A 17 8.32 21.52 6.22
C GLY A 17 9.22 20.36 5.78
N GLU A 18 9.58 19.44 6.69
CA GLU A 18 10.40 18.27 6.38
C GLU A 18 9.67 17.33 5.42
N VAL A 19 10.36 16.81 4.41
CA VAL A 19 9.82 15.84 3.47
C VAL A 19 9.77 14.45 4.12
N VAL A 20 8.61 13.80 4.02
CA VAL A 20 8.41 12.45 4.56
C VAL A 20 8.69 11.42 3.48
N VAL A 21 9.73 10.61 3.67
CA VAL A 21 10.04 9.45 2.83
C VAL A 21 9.39 8.22 3.45
N GLY A 22 8.41 7.65 2.73
CA GLY A 22 7.59 6.52 3.17
C GLY A 22 6.14 6.89 3.51
N PRO A 23 5.29 5.89 3.79
CA PRO A 23 3.87 6.12 4.04
C PRO A 23 3.65 6.71 5.43
N THR A 24 2.75 7.69 5.54
CA THR A 24 2.33 8.20 6.85
C THR A 24 1.35 7.24 7.52
N VAL A 25 1.29 7.27 8.86
CA VAL A 25 0.31 6.49 9.63
C VAL A 25 -1.11 6.75 9.11
N ARG A 26 -1.46 8.01 8.88
CA ARG A 26 -2.78 8.40 8.36
C ARG A 26 -3.07 7.77 7.00
N ALA A 27 -2.11 7.79 6.07
CA ALA A 27 -2.31 7.24 4.72
C ALA A 27 -2.53 5.72 4.72
N ARG A 28 -1.95 4.99 5.68
CA ARG A 28 -2.17 3.54 5.85
C ARG A 28 -3.45 3.23 6.61
N TYR A 29 -3.72 4.02 7.65
CA TYR A 29 -4.79 3.76 8.60
C TYR A 29 -6.18 4.13 8.06
N VAL A 30 -6.31 5.30 7.43
CA VAL A 30 -7.62 5.86 7.06
C VAL A 30 -8.44 4.94 6.15
N PRO A 31 -7.90 4.32 5.08
CA PRO A 31 -8.68 3.43 4.24
C PRO A 31 -9.19 2.20 5.01
N ALA A 32 -8.33 1.59 5.84
CA ALA A 32 -8.72 0.44 6.66
C ALA A 32 -9.78 0.83 7.70
N ALA A 33 -9.59 1.97 8.39
CA ALA A 33 -10.48 2.43 9.44
C ALA A 33 -11.84 2.91 8.92
N LEU A 34 -11.93 3.47 7.71
CA LEU A 34 -13.18 4.01 7.18
C LEU A 34 -13.95 3.06 6.26
N ILE A 35 -13.31 2.01 5.72
CA ILE A 35 -13.94 1.11 4.77
C ILE A 35 -13.94 -0.33 5.29
N GLY A 36 -12.76 -0.87 5.65
CA GLY A 36 -12.64 -2.26 6.07
C GLY A 36 -13.25 -2.54 7.44
N LEU A 37 -12.85 -1.77 8.45
CA LEU A 37 -13.26 -1.99 9.84
C LEU A 37 -14.76 -1.76 10.09
N PRO A 38 -15.43 -0.76 9.48
CA PRO A 38 -16.88 -0.62 9.64
C PRO A 38 -17.64 -1.83 9.11
N LEU A 39 -17.21 -2.40 7.98
CA LEU A 39 -17.86 -3.58 7.39
C LEU A 39 -17.73 -4.80 8.31
N VAL A 40 -16.54 -5.03 8.87
CA VAL A 40 -16.31 -6.08 9.88
C VAL A 40 -17.14 -5.83 11.14
N ALA A 41 -17.19 -4.59 11.62
CA ALA A 41 -17.93 -4.23 12.82
C ALA A 41 -19.45 -4.43 12.65
N VAL A 42 -20.00 -4.14 11.47
CA VAL A 42 -21.41 -4.43 11.14
C VAL A 42 -21.67 -5.93 11.13
N LEU A 43 -20.79 -6.74 10.52
CA LEU A 43 -20.92 -8.20 10.51
C LEU A 43 -20.90 -8.81 11.91
N LEU A 44 -20.08 -8.26 12.81
CA LEU A 44 -19.93 -8.71 14.20
C LEU A 44 -20.90 -8.03 15.18
N SER A 45 -21.71 -7.08 14.72
CA SER A 45 -22.58 -6.26 15.57
C SER A 45 -23.63 -7.08 16.32
N THR A 46 -24.03 -8.24 15.81
CA THR A 46 -24.98 -9.15 16.45
C THR A 46 -24.46 -9.66 17.79
N PHE A 47 -23.16 -9.96 17.89
CA PHE A 47 -22.53 -10.40 19.15
C PHE A 47 -22.47 -9.26 20.17
N ALA A 48 -22.06 -8.08 19.74
CA ALA A 48 -22.03 -6.91 20.62
C ALA A 48 -23.45 -6.49 21.05
N GLY A 49 -24.42 -6.54 20.14
CA GLY A 49 -25.83 -6.28 20.42
C GLY A 49 -26.41 -7.24 21.44
N ALA A 50 -26.12 -8.54 21.34
CA ALA A 50 -26.53 -9.53 22.33
C ALA A 50 -25.94 -9.25 23.73
N GLY A 51 -24.67 -8.85 23.80
CA GLY A 51 -24.03 -8.42 25.05
C GLY A 51 -24.69 -7.18 25.67
N ILE A 52 -25.01 -6.17 24.84
CA ILE A 52 -25.74 -4.97 25.26
C ILE A 52 -27.15 -5.32 25.75
N GLN A 53 -27.85 -6.22 25.05
CA GLN A 53 -29.17 -6.70 25.44
C GLN A 53 -29.14 -7.42 26.80
N GLN A 54 -28.13 -8.28 27.01
CA GLN A 54 -27.95 -8.98 28.28
C GLN A 54 -27.67 -7.98 29.42
N TRP A 55 -26.78 -7.01 29.20
CA TRP A 55 -26.50 -5.93 30.16
C TRP A 55 -27.75 -5.10 30.48
N ARG A 56 -28.54 -4.69 29.46
CA ARG A 56 -29.79 -3.97 29.68
C ARG A 56 -30.77 -4.80 30.51
N SER A 57 -30.90 -6.09 30.21
CA SER A 57 -31.80 -6.98 30.95
C SER A 57 -31.42 -7.14 32.42
N SER A 58 -30.12 -7.15 32.75
CA SER A 58 -29.66 -7.22 34.14
C SER A 58 -29.91 -5.91 34.89
N ARG A 59 -29.73 -4.76 34.22
CA ARG A 59 -30.05 -3.42 34.76
C ARG A 59 -31.54 -3.25 35.07
N LEU A 60 -32.41 -3.68 34.17
CA LEU A 60 -33.86 -3.66 34.38
C LEU A 60 -34.28 -4.55 35.56
N ARG A 61 -33.69 -5.74 35.70
CA ARG A 61 -33.93 -6.62 36.87
C ARG A 61 -33.44 -6.01 38.18
N ALA A 62 -32.38 -5.19 38.12
CA ALA A 62 -31.88 -4.42 39.25
C ALA A 62 -32.71 -3.14 39.52
N GLY A 63 -33.89 -2.99 38.90
CA GLY A 63 -34.80 -1.85 39.11
C GLY A 63 -34.37 -0.54 38.43
N HIS A 64 -33.37 -0.57 37.55
CA HIS A 64 -32.93 0.62 36.81
C HIS A 64 -33.70 0.73 35.49
N ASP A 65 -34.55 1.75 35.39
CA ASP A 65 -35.28 2.09 34.16
C ASP A 65 -35.01 3.57 33.78
N GLY A 66 -33.74 3.86 33.55
CA GLY A 66 -33.29 5.19 33.17
C GLY A 66 -33.49 5.47 31.68
N MET A 67 -33.24 6.72 31.29
CA MET A 67 -33.28 7.17 29.89
C MET A 67 -32.37 6.35 28.97
N LEU A 68 -31.24 5.84 29.49
CA LEU A 68 -30.28 5.06 28.72
C LEU A 68 -30.82 3.66 28.38
N GLU A 69 -31.51 3.03 29.33
CA GLU A 69 -32.19 1.74 29.16
C GLU A 69 -33.39 1.84 28.20
N GLN A 70 -34.07 3.00 28.14
CA GLN A 70 -35.14 3.29 27.18
C GLN A 70 -34.60 3.56 25.76
N LEU A 71 -33.50 4.32 25.64
CA LEU A 71 -32.84 4.56 24.36
C LEU A 71 -32.29 3.27 23.73
N LEU A 72 -31.85 2.33 24.57
CA LEU A 72 -31.38 1.00 24.17
C LEU A 72 -32.51 -0.04 24.04
N ALA A 73 -33.78 0.34 24.19
CA ALA A 73 -34.89 -0.59 24.01
C ALA A 73 -35.01 -1.15 22.57
N PRO A 74 -34.81 -0.36 21.51
CA PRO A 74 -34.89 -0.87 20.15
C PRO A 74 -33.67 -1.73 19.79
N ALA A 75 -33.91 -2.87 19.15
CA ALA A 75 -32.85 -3.77 18.69
C ALA A 75 -31.87 -3.09 17.72
N TRP A 76 -32.36 -2.21 16.83
CA TRP A 76 -31.51 -1.47 15.91
C TRP A 76 -30.53 -0.54 16.63
N ALA A 77 -30.92 0.04 17.77
CA ALA A 77 -30.07 0.94 18.55
C ALA A 77 -28.93 0.16 19.22
N GLN A 78 -29.22 -1.05 19.71
CA GLN A 78 -28.22 -1.95 20.28
C GLN A 78 -27.22 -2.45 19.23
N LEU A 79 -27.70 -2.79 18.02
CA LEU A 79 -26.85 -3.20 16.91
C LEU A 79 -25.97 -2.05 16.41
N LEU A 80 -26.53 -0.85 16.26
CA LEU A 80 -25.77 0.33 15.84
C LEU A 80 -24.71 0.71 16.88
N LEU A 81 -25.06 0.72 18.16
CA LEU A 81 -24.09 0.98 19.23
C LEU A 81 -23.01 -0.10 19.27
N GLY A 82 -23.40 -1.38 19.14
CA GLY A 82 -22.48 -2.50 19.06
C GLY A 82 -21.50 -2.36 17.89
N ALA A 83 -21.99 -1.99 16.70
CA ALA A 83 -21.16 -1.74 15.53
C ALA A 83 -20.20 -0.57 15.74
N VAL A 84 -20.65 0.55 16.32
CA VAL A 84 -19.79 1.72 16.58
C VAL A 84 -18.71 1.40 17.62
N LEU A 85 -19.06 0.69 18.70
CA LEU A 85 -18.12 0.28 19.74
C LEU A 85 -17.07 -0.70 19.19
N LEU A 86 -17.51 -1.72 18.44
CA LEU A 86 -16.61 -2.67 17.78
C LEU A 86 -15.70 -1.96 16.77
N TRP A 87 -16.27 -1.06 15.97
CA TRP A 87 -15.50 -0.27 15.03
C TRP A 87 -14.42 0.55 15.75
N GLY A 88 -14.78 1.32 16.78
CA GLY A 88 -13.83 2.10 17.57
C GLY A 88 -12.76 1.23 18.23
N LEU A 89 -13.13 0.09 18.79
CA LEU A 89 -12.21 -0.86 19.41
C LEU A 89 -11.22 -1.44 18.40
N LEU A 90 -11.72 -1.96 17.27
CA LEU A 90 -10.88 -2.52 16.20
C LEU A 90 -9.99 -1.44 15.58
N ALA A 91 -10.52 -0.24 15.41
CA ALA A 91 -9.80 0.91 14.89
C ALA A 91 -8.65 1.29 15.83
N LEU A 92 -8.90 1.37 17.14
CA LEU A 92 -7.86 1.64 18.13
C LEU A 92 -6.82 0.50 18.18
N TRP A 93 -7.29 -0.74 18.15
CA TRP A 93 -6.44 -1.92 18.20
C TRP A 93 -5.52 -2.03 16.98
N ALA A 94 -6.01 -1.68 15.78
CA ALA A 94 -5.19 -1.62 14.56
C ALA A 94 -4.21 -0.43 14.55
N LEU A 95 -4.56 0.69 15.21
CA LEU A 95 -3.73 1.89 15.24
C LEU A 95 -2.45 1.70 16.07
N ILE A 96 -2.56 1.01 17.21
CA ILE A 96 -1.43 0.81 18.14
C ILE A 96 -0.21 0.13 17.48
N PRO A 97 -0.33 -1.08 16.88
CA PRO A 97 0.81 -1.74 16.25
C PRO A 97 1.31 -0.95 15.04
N LEU A 98 0.41 -0.28 14.31
CA LEU A 98 0.78 0.57 13.18
C LEU A 98 1.69 1.71 13.63
N VAL A 99 1.35 2.42 14.72
CA VAL A 99 2.17 3.50 15.27
C VAL A 99 3.49 2.99 15.84
N LEU A 100 3.50 1.84 16.54
CA LEU A 100 4.71 1.29 17.16
C LEU A 100 5.72 0.75 16.14
N THR A 101 5.23 0.18 15.04
CA THR A 101 6.08 -0.41 13.98
C THR A 101 6.38 0.56 12.84
N HIS A 102 5.75 1.74 12.85
CA HIS A 102 5.94 2.76 11.83
C HIS A 102 7.41 3.14 11.69
N ARG A 103 7.92 3.14 10.47
CA ARG A 103 9.27 3.61 10.15
C ARG A 103 9.20 4.55 8.97
N VAL A 104 9.73 5.76 9.13
CA VAL A 104 9.82 6.78 8.08
C VAL A 104 11.13 7.54 8.21
N VAL A 105 11.60 8.06 7.09
CA VAL A 105 12.73 8.98 7.06
C VAL A 105 12.20 10.39 6.83
N LEU A 106 12.63 11.32 7.66
CA LEU A 106 12.33 12.74 7.54
C LEU A 106 13.55 13.42 6.92
N LEU A 107 13.33 14.13 5.83
CA LEU A 107 14.33 14.93 5.14
C LEU A 107 14.08 16.41 5.43
N ASP A 108 15.02 17.04 6.10
CA ASP A 108 15.09 18.50 6.17
C ASP A 108 15.95 19.01 5.02
N GLU A 109 15.30 19.51 3.97
CA GLU A 109 15.96 20.07 2.79
C GLU A 109 16.75 21.34 3.10
N ARG A 110 16.36 22.10 4.14
CA ARG A 110 17.04 23.35 4.50
C ARG A 110 18.31 23.10 5.27
N ALA A 111 18.26 22.19 6.25
CA ALA A 111 19.40 21.82 7.05
C ALA A 111 20.30 20.76 6.38
N GLY A 112 19.82 20.10 5.32
CA GLY A 112 20.52 19.00 4.67
C GLY A 112 20.69 17.81 5.62
N THR A 113 19.68 17.52 6.44
CA THR A 113 19.73 16.43 7.42
C THR A 113 18.61 15.43 7.22
N LEU A 114 18.90 14.18 7.57
CA LEU A 114 17.99 13.06 7.55
C LEU A 114 17.78 12.54 8.96
N ALA A 115 16.54 12.26 9.34
CA ALA A 115 16.20 11.62 10.59
C ALA A 115 15.36 10.36 10.35
N LEU A 116 15.85 9.21 10.81
CA LEU A 116 15.08 7.97 10.83
C LEU A 116 14.18 7.98 12.06
N ARG A 117 12.87 7.94 11.85
CA ARG A 117 11.87 7.84 12.91
C ARG A 117 11.33 6.42 12.98
N ARG A 118 11.35 5.84 14.19
CA ARG A 118 10.72 4.56 14.51
C ARG A 118 9.63 4.81 15.55
N GLY A 119 8.39 4.70 15.11
CA GLY A 119 7.20 5.08 15.85
C GLY A 119 7.23 6.54 16.29
N LEU A 120 7.30 6.78 17.59
CA LEU A 120 7.34 8.12 18.16
C LEU A 120 8.76 8.64 18.43
N ARG A 121 9.79 7.81 18.26
CA ARG A 121 11.17 8.15 18.58
C ARG A 121 12.01 8.35 17.32
N ILE A 122 12.95 9.28 17.39
CA ILE A 122 14.03 9.38 16.40
C ILE A 122 15.02 8.29 16.76
N ALA A 123 15.15 7.29 15.87
CA ALA A 123 16.08 6.19 16.05
C ALA A 123 17.50 6.59 15.63
N ASP A 124 17.61 7.50 14.65
CA ASP A 124 18.89 7.79 14.03
C ASP A 124 18.86 9.13 13.26
N ARG A 125 20.05 9.70 13.03
CA ARG A 125 20.24 10.90 12.22
C ARG A 125 21.49 10.76 11.35
N ALA A 126 21.44 11.34 10.15
CA ALA A 126 22.58 11.41 9.25
C ALA A 126 22.52 12.70 8.42
N PRO A 127 23.66 13.33 8.09
CA PRO A 127 23.69 14.39 7.09
C PRO A 127 23.40 13.81 5.71
N LEU A 128 22.78 14.64 4.85
CA LEU A 128 22.44 14.26 3.48
C LEU A 128 23.67 13.90 2.63
N SER A 129 24.82 14.49 2.94
CA SER A 129 26.11 14.18 2.28
C SER A 129 26.58 12.75 2.47
N GLN A 130 26.07 12.03 3.48
CA GLN A 130 26.39 10.62 3.68
C GLN A 130 25.55 9.69 2.79
N VAL A 131 24.53 10.17 2.07
CA VAL A 131 23.69 9.32 1.24
C VAL A 131 24.44 8.91 -0.03
N ARG A 132 24.74 7.60 -0.14
CA ARG A 132 25.40 7.04 -1.32
C ARG A 132 24.42 6.48 -2.34
N TYR A 133 23.34 5.86 -1.86
CA TYR A 133 22.27 5.37 -2.72
C TYR A 133 20.92 5.42 -2.00
N ALA A 134 19.86 5.61 -2.78
CA ALA A 134 18.49 5.49 -2.31
C ALA A 134 17.70 4.78 -3.41
N THR A 135 17.27 3.55 -3.15
CA THR A 135 16.45 2.77 -4.08
C THR A 135 15.14 2.41 -3.40
N GLY A 136 14.08 2.25 -4.17
CA GLY A 136 12.78 1.89 -3.62
C GLY A 136 11.91 1.21 -4.65
N ASP A 137 11.18 0.22 -4.17
CA ASP A 137 10.20 -0.46 -4.98
C ASP A 137 8.93 0.40 -5.11
N SER A 138 8.44 0.47 -6.34
CA SER A 138 7.26 1.23 -6.75
C SER A 138 5.93 0.51 -6.41
N GLU A 139 5.99 -0.80 -6.17
CA GLU A 139 4.83 -1.62 -5.87
C GLU A 139 4.38 -1.51 -4.39
N ARG A 140 3.11 -1.84 -4.14
CA ARG A 140 2.58 -1.87 -2.76
C ARG A 140 3.24 -3.01 -1.99
N GLY A 141 3.70 -2.73 -0.77
CA GLY A 141 4.50 -3.68 0.02
C GLY A 141 6.00 -3.65 -0.30
N GLY A 142 6.39 -2.91 -1.34
CA GLY A 142 7.78 -2.69 -1.71
C GLY A 142 8.58 -1.95 -0.62
N VAL A 143 9.88 -2.19 -0.57
CA VAL A 143 10.78 -1.64 0.44
C VAL A 143 11.73 -0.64 -0.22
N ALA A 144 12.01 0.47 0.47
CA ALA A 144 13.09 1.37 0.12
C ALA A 144 14.32 1.17 1.01
N LEU A 145 15.48 1.25 0.38
CA LEU A 145 16.80 1.07 0.97
C LEU A 145 17.60 2.36 0.76
N ILE A 146 18.04 2.95 1.87
CA ILE A 146 18.87 4.16 1.87
C ILE A 146 20.22 3.77 2.46
N GLY A 147 21.26 3.80 1.63
CA GLY A 147 22.64 3.52 2.03
C GLY A 147 23.36 4.79 2.43
N LEU A 148 23.89 4.78 3.65
CA LEU A 148 24.66 5.85 4.26
C LEU A 148 26.13 5.43 4.41
N GLU A 149 27.03 6.34 4.05
CA GLU A 149 28.45 6.21 4.32
C GLU A 149 28.72 6.49 5.79
N LYS A 150 29.48 5.59 6.44
CA LYS A 150 29.79 5.71 7.87
C LYS A 150 30.82 6.83 8.04
N GLY A 151 30.42 7.94 8.66
CA GLY A 151 31.34 9.01 9.05
C GLY A 151 32.23 8.55 10.21
N GLY A 152 33.37 7.93 9.91
CA GLY A 152 34.38 7.51 10.87
C GLY A 152 35.68 7.15 10.15
N ALA A 153 36.79 7.70 10.65
CA ALA A 153 38.13 7.65 10.06
C ALA A 153 38.54 6.29 9.48
N ARG A 154 39.31 6.34 8.38
CA ARG A 154 40.08 5.24 7.78
C ARG A 154 40.47 4.19 8.82
N GLY A 155 39.77 3.05 8.80
CA GLY A 155 40.04 1.96 9.72
C GLY A 155 38.89 0.96 9.75
N GLU A 156 39.09 -0.15 9.03
CA GLU A 156 38.41 -1.44 9.20
C GLU A 156 36.93 -1.53 8.77
N GLY A 157 36.75 -2.00 7.53
CA GLY A 157 35.51 -2.61 7.02
C GLY A 157 34.48 -1.60 6.49
N GLU A 158 34.36 -1.50 5.16
CA GLU A 158 33.34 -0.74 4.42
C GLU A 158 31.90 -1.24 4.67
N ALA A 159 31.44 -1.26 5.91
CA ALA A 159 30.05 -1.56 6.23
C ALA A 159 29.21 -0.31 5.96
N LEU A 160 28.67 -0.20 4.75
CA LEU A 160 27.62 0.77 4.39
C LEU A 160 26.46 0.63 5.40
N ARG A 161 26.11 1.72 6.06
CA ARG A 161 25.00 1.75 7.01
C ARG A 161 23.71 1.83 6.21
N GLN A 162 22.82 0.85 6.36
CA GLN A 162 21.61 0.78 5.56
C GLN A 162 20.36 1.07 6.40
N TRP A 163 19.55 2.02 5.95
CA TRP A 163 18.21 2.25 6.47
C TRP A 163 17.17 1.59 5.57
N VAL A 164 16.24 0.90 6.21
CA VAL A 164 15.14 0.18 5.55
C VAL A 164 13.84 0.91 5.85
N VAL A 165 13.21 1.45 4.82
CA VAL A 165 11.91 2.14 4.88
C VAL A 165 10.87 1.23 4.23
N PRO A 166 9.95 0.63 5.02
CA PRO A 166 8.94 -0.25 4.48
C PRO A 166 7.89 0.51 3.68
N GLU A 167 7.26 -0.19 2.73
CA GLU A 167 6.09 0.29 1.97
C GLU A 167 6.30 1.60 1.20
N SER A 168 7.47 1.77 0.59
CA SER A 168 7.81 2.96 -0.21
C SER A 168 6.86 3.20 -1.37
N GLY A 169 6.29 2.13 -1.94
CA GLY A 169 5.34 2.17 -3.05
C GLY A 169 3.86 2.17 -2.63
N TRP A 170 3.55 2.47 -1.36
CA TRP A 170 2.17 2.51 -0.85
C TRP A 170 1.26 3.43 -1.69
N ASP A 171 1.72 4.65 -1.92
CA ASP A 171 1.09 5.67 -2.76
C ASP A 171 2.11 6.60 -3.41
N ASP A 172 1.66 7.45 -4.33
CA ASP A 172 2.54 8.30 -5.13
C ASP A 172 3.30 9.31 -4.25
N ALA A 173 2.64 9.90 -3.25
CA ALA A 173 3.27 10.88 -2.37
C ALA A 173 4.37 10.30 -1.46
N ALA A 174 4.27 9.02 -1.05
CA ALA A 174 5.34 8.34 -0.34
C ALA A 174 6.56 8.09 -1.24
N PHE A 175 6.30 7.69 -2.49
CA PHE A 175 7.34 7.44 -3.49
C PHE A 175 8.01 8.73 -3.96
N ASP A 176 7.26 9.82 -4.12
CA ASP A 176 7.80 11.13 -4.43
C ASP A 176 8.70 11.67 -3.31
N GLY A 177 8.43 11.34 -2.05
CA GLY A 177 9.36 11.62 -0.95
C GLY A 177 10.75 10.98 -1.17
N LEU A 178 10.80 9.74 -1.68
CA LEU A 178 12.05 9.08 -2.04
C LEU A 178 12.73 9.77 -3.23
N ARG A 179 11.96 10.17 -4.25
CA ARG A 179 12.49 10.90 -5.42
C ARG A 179 13.06 12.26 -5.02
N THR A 180 12.42 12.95 -4.08
CA THR A 180 12.94 14.20 -3.50
C THR A 180 14.24 13.95 -2.75
N LEU A 181 14.33 12.87 -1.96
CA LEU A 181 15.58 12.49 -1.30
C LEU A 181 16.71 12.16 -2.28
N GLN A 182 16.41 11.44 -3.36
CA GLN A 182 17.38 11.17 -4.43
C GLN A 182 17.88 12.47 -5.05
N THR A 183 16.96 13.38 -5.39
CA THR A 183 17.30 14.69 -5.97
C THR A 183 18.16 15.51 -5.03
N ALA A 184 17.79 15.58 -3.75
CA ALA A 184 18.53 16.34 -2.74
C ALA A 184 19.93 15.75 -2.49
N ALA A 185 20.08 14.43 -2.55
CA ALA A 185 21.37 13.73 -2.43
C ALA A 185 22.24 13.82 -3.71
N GLY A 186 21.80 14.50 -4.77
CA GLY A 186 22.50 14.57 -6.04
C GLY A 186 22.45 13.27 -6.86
N LEU A 187 21.57 12.34 -6.51
CA LEU A 187 21.33 11.10 -7.23
C LEU A 187 20.34 11.33 -8.39
N ARG A 188 20.39 10.47 -9.41
CA ARG A 188 19.38 10.47 -10.47
C ARG A 188 18.03 10.04 -9.87
N PRO A 189 17.00 10.90 -9.87
CA PRO A 189 15.70 10.52 -9.32
C PRO A 189 15.04 9.44 -10.17
N ALA A 190 14.36 8.51 -9.52
CA ALA A 190 13.54 7.51 -10.20
C ALA A 190 12.43 8.19 -11.02
N PRO A 191 11.95 7.55 -12.10
CA PRO A 191 10.73 7.98 -12.78
C PRO A 191 9.53 8.05 -11.81
N PRO A 192 8.48 8.81 -12.14
CA PRO A 192 7.26 8.82 -11.33
C PRO A 192 6.70 7.41 -11.14
N ARG A 193 6.13 7.13 -9.95
CA ARG A 193 5.61 5.81 -9.59
C ARG A 193 4.65 5.24 -10.63
N ALA A 194 3.76 6.08 -11.18
CA ALA A 194 2.80 5.66 -12.20
C ALA A 194 3.47 5.08 -13.45
N VAL A 195 4.65 5.59 -13.84
CA VAL A 195 5.41 5.08 -14.99
C VAL A 195 5.97 3.69 -14.67
N LEU A 196 6.60 3.53 -13.51
CA LEU A 196 7.17 2.26 -13.05
C LEU A 196 6.10 1.17 -12.87
N VAL A 197 4.96 1.52 -12.29
CA VAL A 197 3.83 0.58 -12.12
C VAL A 197 3.24 0.18 -13.47
N ARG A 198 3.12 1.11 -14.44
CA ARG A 198 2.65 0.78 -15.79
C ARG A 198 3.62 -0.17 -16.49
N GLU A 199 4.92 0.07 -16.34
CA GLU A 199 5.96 -0.78 -16.90
C GLU A 199 5.97 -2.18 -16.28
N SER A 200 5.92 -2.29 -14.94
CA SER A 200 5.83 -3.59 -14.25
C SER A 200 4.59 -4.37 -14.70
N ARG A 201 3.42 -3.72 -14.77
CA ARG A 201 2.18 -4.34 -15.27
C ARG A 201 2.31 -4.82 -16.72
N ARG A 202 3.00 -4.06 -17.58
CA ARG A 202 3.26 -4.47 -18.96
C ARG A 202 4.11 -5.75 -18.99
N ILE A 203 5.22 -5.76 -18.27
CA ILE A 203 6.15 -6.90 -18.20
C ILE A 203 5.44 -8.15 -17.64
N HIS A 204 4.66 -8.00 -16.56
CA HIS A 204 3.94 -9.12 -15.95
C HIS A 204 2.88 -9.70 -16.88
N ARG A 205 2.10 -8.84 -17.57
CA ARG A 205 1.14 -9.30 -18.58
C ARG A 205 1.82 -10.04 -19.72
N GLU A 206 2.89 -9.48 -20.26
CA GLU A 206 3.67 -10.12 -21.33
C GLU A 206 4.16 -11.50 -20.91
N ARG A 207 4.74 -11.61 -19.71
CA ARG A 207 5.19 -12.90 -19.15
C ARG A 207 4.03 -13.89 -19.03
N ASN A 208 2.90 -13.47 -18.48
CA ASN A 208 1.72 -14.33 -18.35
C ASN A 208 1.19 -14.78 -19.72
N HIS A 209 1.15 -13.89 -20.70
CA HIS A 209 0.73 -14.23 -22.07
C HIS A 209 1.69 -15.21 -22.73
N ARG A 210 3.01 -15.04 -22.54
CA ARG A 210 4.02 -15.99 -23.02
C ARG A 210 3.85 -17.37 -22.39
N GLU A 211 3.62 -17.41 -21.08
CA GLU A 211 3.38 -18.66 -20.35
C GLU A 211 2.09 -19.35 -20.83
N LEU A 212 1.01 -18.59 -21.08
CA LEU A 212 -0.24 -19.11 -21.63
C LEU A 212 -0.08 -19.61 -23.07
N ALA A 213 0.60 -18.86 -23.93
CA ALA A 213 0.89 -19.28 -25.30
C ALA A 213 1.71 -20.57 -25.32
N ALA A 214 2.77 -20.65 -24.50
CA ALA A 214 3.60 -21.83 -24.37
C ALA A 214 2.81 -23.07 -23.92
N ARG A 215 1.86 -22.91 -22.97
CA ARG A 215 0.99 -24.01 -22.53
C ARG A 215 0.09 -24.58 -23.63
N LEU A 216 -0.30 -23.76 -24.59
CA LEU A 216 -1.11 -24.18 -25.74
C LEU A 216 -0.29 -24.49 -26.99
N GLY A 217 1.04 -24.37 -26.94
CA GLY A 217 1.92 -24.49 -28.11
C GLY A 217 1.73 -23.37 -29.14
N MET A 218 1.07 -22.27 -28.77
CA MET A 218 0.85 -21.12 -29.64
C MET A 218 2.16 -20.37 -29.89
N PRO A 219 2.52 -20.06 -31.16
CA PRO A 219 3.71 -19.29 -31.47
C PRO A 219 3.60 -17.85 -30.95
N TRP A 220 4.66 -17.37 -30.30
CA TRP A 220 4.71 -16.00 -29.78
C TRP A 220 4.99 -14.99 -30.89
N ARG A 221 4.24 -13.88 -30.92
CA ARG A 221 4.47 -12.75 -31.82
C ARG A 221 4.70 -11.47 -31.02
N GLU A 222 5.59 -10.59 -31.48
CA GLU A 222 5.91 -9.33 -30.78
C GLU A 222 4.72 -8.36 -30.73
N GLU A 223 3.79 -8.47 -31.68
CA GLU A 223 2.56 -7.67 -31.76
C GLU A 223 1.70 -7.82 -30.48
N TYR A 224 1.71 -9.00 -29.86
CA TYR A 224 0.96 -9.30 -28.62
C TYR A 224 1.43 -8.48 -27.40
N VAL A 225 2.62 -7.89 -27.47
CA VAL A 225 3.14 -7.00 -26.42
C VAL A 225 2.43 -5.64 -26.44
N ARG A 226 2.01 -5.20 -27.63
CA ARG A 226 1.41 -3.88 -27.85
C ARG A 226 -0.11 -3.95 -28.01
N ASP A 227 -0.62 -5.02 -28.59
CA ASP A 227 -2.04 -5.24 -28.82
C ASP A 227 -2.55 -6.45 -28.03
N GLU A 228 -3.27 -6.15 -26.94
CA GLU A 228 -3.87 -7.15 -26.07
C GLU A 228 -5.09 -7.84 -26.72
N ALA A 229 -5.83 -7.14 -27.59
CA ALA A 229 -6.98 -7.71 -28.27
C ALA A 229 -6.52 -8.77 -29.28
N ALA A 230 -5.46 -8.47 -30.04
CA ALA A 230 -4.84 -9.41 -30.97
C ALA A 230 -4.40 -10.71 -30.27
N PHE A 231 -3.78 -10.63 -29.07
CA PHE A 231 -3.43 -11.82 -28.30
C PHE A 231 -4.66 -12.62 -27.88
N ARG A 232 -5.70 -11.97 -27.36
CA ARG A 232 -6.91 -12.65 -26.88
C ARG A 232 -7.68 -13.33 -28.00
N ASP A 233 -7.83 -12.66 -29.14
CA ASP A 233 -8.52 -13.21 -30.31
C ASP A 233 -7.81 -14.45 -30.85
N GLU A 234 -6.48 -14.38 -30.94
CA GLU A 234 -5.63 -15.51 -31.37
C GLU A 234 -5.67 -16.66 -30.36
N PHE A 235 -5.57 -16.36 -29.07
CA PHE A 235 -5.61 -17.33 -27.99
C PHE A 235 -6.96 -18.06 -27.94
N ASP A 236 -8.07 -17.33 -28.06
CA ASP A 236 -9.40 -17.91 -28.12
C ASP A 236 -9.62 -18.74 -29.38
N ARG A 237 -9.05 -18.32 -30.53
CA ARG A 237 -9.06 -19.12 -31.76
C ARG A 237 -8.36 -20.45 -31.57
N ILE A 238 -7.13 -20.44 -31.05
CA ILE A 238 -6.34 -21.66 -30.84
C ILE A 238 -7.03 -22.58 -29.82
N ARG A 239 -7.62 -22.01 -28.76
CA ARG A 239 -8.42 -22.77 -27.80
C ARG A 239 -9.65 -23.43 -28.46
N ARG A 240 -10.35 -22.74 -29.37
CA ARG A 240 -11.47 -23.30 -30.13
C ARG A 240 -11.02 -24.37 -31.13
N MET A 241 -9.88 -24.17 -31.79
CA MET A 241 -9.28 -25.15 -32.71
C MET A 241 -8.90 -26.44 -31.97
N LEU A 242 -8.22 -26.36 -30.82
CA LEU A 242 -7.90 -27.52 -29.98
C LEU A 242 -9.18 -28.23 -29.47
N GLY A 243 -10.26 -27.48 -29.27
CA GLY A 243 -11.59 -28.01 -28.95
C GLY A 243 -12.40 -28.50 -30.15
N GLY A 244 -11.83 -28.56 -31.35
CA GLY A 244 -12.48 -29.06 -32.57
C GLY A 244 -13.55 -28.15 -33.19
N LYS A 245 -13.64 -26.89 -32.75
CA LYS A 245 -14.69 -25.93 -33.20
C LYS A 245 -14.24 -25.00 -34.33
N GLU A 246 -12.96 -25.02 -34.70
CA GLU A 246 -12.37 -24.10 -35.67
C GLU A 246 -11.30 -24.81 -36.52
N GLN A 247 -11.14 -24.41 -37.79
CA GLN A 247 -10.16 -25.02 -38.70
C GLN A 247 -8.72 -24.58 -38.37
N ARG A 248 -7.79 -25.52 -38.48
CA ARG A 248 -6.35 -25.32 -38.23
C ARG A 248 -5.68 -24.55 -39.38
N ARG A 249 -4.75 -23.66 -39.04
CA ARG A 249 -3.81 -22.97 -39.96
C ARG A 249 -2.42 -23.59 -39.89
N ASP A 250 -1.60 -23.32 -40.93
CA ASP A 250 -0.26 -23.92 -41.07
C ASP A 250 0.69 -23.62 -39.90
N GLU A 251 0.53 -22.48 -39.22
CA GLU A 251 1.34 -22.06 -38.08
C GLU A 251 0.80 -22.53 -36.72
N ASP A 252 -0.34 -23.22 -36.69
CA ASP A 252 -0.99 -23.60 -35.45
C ASP A 252 -0.32 -24.85 -34.81
N PRO A 253 -0.33 -24.95 -33.46
CA PRO A 253 0.22 -26.09 -32.74
C PRO A 253 -0.40 -27.41 -33.19
N ARG A 254 0.42 -28.47 -33.28
CA ARG A 254 0.00 -29.86 -33.50
C ARG A 254 -0.63 -30.45 -32.23
N PRO A 255 -1.62 -31.36 -32.35
CA PRO A 255 -2.30 -31.92 -31.19
C PRO A 255 -1.39 -32.89 -30.42
#